data_AF-A0A9D2J0U3-F1
#
_entry.id   AF-A0A9D2J0U3-F1
#
_cell.length_a   1.000
_cell.length_b   1.000
_cell.length_c   1.000
_cell.angle_alpha   90.00
_cell.angle_beta   90.00
_cell.angle_gamma   90.00
#
_symmetry.space_group_name_H-M   'P 1'
#
loop_
_entity.id
_entity.type
_entity.pdbx_description
1 polymer ?
#
loop_
_entity_poly.entity_id
_entity_poly.type
_entity_poly.pdbx_seq_one_letter_code
_entity_poly.pdbx_strand_id
1 'polypeptide(L)'
;MDAFLDALVRLLTDWGYVGLFLSALLAGSIIPFSSELVMAALVAMGLKPWACVLSASLGNTLGGLTCYWLGRLGRTDWIEKYLGVKQEKVERMQRFLQGRGALMAFFAFLPFVGEAIAVALGFMRSNLTLTTLSMFAGKLARYVVMLLALMGVLTSCTPKGTLADKPVITVSIEPVRYFTEAVSGDRFRVSCLVPKGASPETYDPTPRQLMDLSGSRAWLRTGHLGFELAWAERMVTNAPNLQVVDLSEGIDLIRDTLTAGHGHHHEGGVEPHIWSSAPNARQMALHIARTLTQLDPAGEAIFRQRCDSLCRVIGRTDSVCRALLSRPGADRAFMIYHPALSYFARDYGLRQIPVEAGGKEPSPAWLKELMERCRAEQVRVIFVQPEFDRRHAELIATETGVRVVDINPLAYDWPAEMQKVAEALASL
;
A
#
# COMPACT_ATOMS: atom_id res chain seq x y z
N MET A 1 -20.83 -10.10 13.15
CA MET A 1 -21.29 -10.86 11.97
C MET A 1 -20.41 -10.52 10.77
N ASP A 2 -20.13 -9.24 10.55
CA ASP A 2 -19.28 -8.77 9.43
C ASP A 2 -17.84 -9.30 9.47
N ALA A 3 -17.18 -9.31 10.63
CA ALA A 3 -15.81 -9.84 10.75
C ALA A 3 -15.69 -11.35 10.42
N PHE A 4 -16.73 -12.13 10.70
CA PHE A 4 -16.76 -13.56 10.37
C PHE A 4 -16.97 -13.78 8.87
N LEU A 5 -17.89 -13.02 8.27
CA LEU A 5 -18.14 -13.05 6.84
C LEU A 5 -16.90 -12.63 6.06
N ASP A 6 -16.21 -11.58 6.49
CA ASP A 6 -14.96 -11.12 5.87
C ASP A 6 -13.84 -12.16 5.99
N ALA A 7 -13.68 -12.78 7.16
CA ALA A 7 -12.70 -13.85 7.35
C ALA A 7 -13.00 -15.06 6.45
N LEU A 8 -14.28 -15.43 6.31
CA LEU A 8 -14.70 -16.54 5.46
C LEU A 8 -14.53 -16.22 3.97
N VAL A 9 -14.85 -15.00 3.53
CA VAL A 9 -14.61 -14.56 2.15
C VAL A 9 -13.12 -14.58 1.83
N ARG A 10 -12.26 -14.10 2.74
CA ARG A 10 -10.79 -14.17 2.57
C ARG A 10 -10.31 -15.61 2.45
N LEU A 11 -10.72 -16.48 3.38
CA LEU A 11 -10.38 -17.91 3.36
C LEU A 11 -10.77 -18.58 2.04
N LEU A 12 -11.98 -18.31 1.54
CA LEU A 12 -12.47 -18.87 0.27
C LEU A 12 -11.75 -18.26 -0.94
N THR A 13 -11.31 -17.01 -0.85
CA THR A 13 -10.57 -16.35 -1.93
C THR A 13 -9.14 -16.91 -2.04
N ASP A 14 -8.49 -17.22 -0.90
CA ASP A 14 -7.16 -17.83 -0.87
C ASP A 14 -7.12 -19.21 -1.57
N TRP A 15 -8.27 -19.90 -1.61
CA TRP A 15 -8.42 -21.21 -2.26
C TRP A 15 -8.77 -21.12 -3.76
N GLY A 16 -8.79 -19.91 -4.33
CA GLY A 16 -8.95 -19.68 -5.77
C GLY A 16 -10.25 -20.27 -6.35
N TYR A 17 -10.15 -20.96 -7.49
CA TYR A 17 -11.33 -21.56 -8.14
C TYR A 17 -12.06 -22.58 -7.26
N VAL A 18 -11.34 -23.30 -6.39
CA VAL A 18 -11.94 -24.30 -5.47
C VAL A 18 -12.77 -23.61 -4.40
N GLY A 19 -12.24 -22.53 -3.83
CA GLY A 19 -13.00 -21.75 -2.85
C GLY A 19 -14.25 -21.09 -3.47
N LEU A 20 -14.16 -20.63 -4.72
CA LEU A 20 -15.34 -20.16 -5.46
C LEU A 20 -16.38 -21.26 -5.71
N PHE A 21 -15.94 -22.47 -6.07
CA PHE A 21 -16.84 -23.62 -6.23
C PHE A 21 -17.61 -23.90 -4.93
N LEU A 22 -16.90 -23.97 -3.79
CA LEU A 22 -17.49 -24.22 -2.49
C LEU A 22 -18.43 -23.10 -2.07
N SER A 23 -18.03 -21.85 -2.28
CA SER A 23 -18.86 -20.68 -2.04
C SER A 23 -20.16 -20.73 -2.84
N ALA A 24 -20.08 -21.04 -4.15
CA ALA A 24 -21.22 -21.15 -5.03
C ALA A 24 -22.10 -22.36 -4.70
N LEU A 25 -21.52 -23.47 -4.24
CA LEU A 25 -22.25 -24.62 -3.73
C LEU A 25 -23.09 -24.24 -2.52
N LEU A 26 -22.51 -23.56 -1.54
CA LEU A 26 -23.24 -23.10 -0.35
C LEU A 26 -24.35 -22.12 -0.71
N ALA A 27 -24.07 -21.18 -1.62
CA ALA A 27 -25.02 -20.18 -2.13
C ALA A 27 -26.17 -20.79 -2.95
N GLY A 28 -25.89 -21.84 -3.73
CA GLY A 28 -26.89 -22.63 -4.45
C GLY A 28 -27.63 -23.62 -3.56
N SER A 29 -27.18 -23.76 -2.31
CA SER A 29 -27.77 -24.58 -1.26
C SER A 29 -28.47 -23.68 -0.23
N ILE A 30 -28.52 -24.18 1.00
CA ILE A 30 -29.35 -23.72 2.10
C ILE A 30 -28.86 -22.40 2.73
N ILE A 31 -27.60 -22.02 2.48
CA ILE A 31 -26.94 -20.95 3.25
C ILE A 31 -26.97 -19.65 2.44
N PRO A 32 -27.48 -18.54 3.00
CA PRO A 32 -27.42 -17.24 2.35
C PRO A 32 -25.97 -16.78 2.28
N PHE A 33 -25.33 -17.06 1.15
CA PHE A 33 -23.93 -16.74 0.89
C PHE A 33 -23.80 -16.09 -0.49
N SER A 34 -22.99 -15.03 -0.59
CA SER A 34 -22.80 -14.32 -1.85
C SER A 34 -21.56 -14.83 -2.60
N SER A 35 -21.76 -15.86 -3.41
CA SER A 35 -20.73 -16.37 -4.32
C SER A 35 -20.23 -15.33 -5.34
N GLU A 36 -21.03 -14.31 -5.60
CA GLU A 36 -20.73 -13.18 -6.46
C GLU A 36 -19.58 -12.33 -5.93
N LEU A 37 -19.52 -12.11 -4.61
CA LEU A 37 -18.45 -11.33 -3.98
C LEU A 37 -17.10 -12.05 -4.10
N VAL A 38 -17.09 -13.36 -3.87
CA VAL A 38 -15.90 -14.20 -4.04
C VAL A 38 -15.48 -14.23 -5.51
N MET A 39 -16.42 -14.35 -6.44
CA MET A 39 -16.13 -14.30 -7.88
C MET A 39 -15.52 -12.95 -8.29
N ALA A 40 -16.08 -11.83 -7.81
CA ALA A 40 -15.57 -10.49 -8.11
C ALA A 40 -14.16 -10.28 -7.53
N ALA A 41 -13.91 -10.72 -6.29
CA ALA A 41 -12.59 -10.66 -5.66
C ALA A 41 -11.53 -11.45 -6.45
N LEU A 42 -11.84 -12.68 -6.86
CA LEU A 42 -10.92 -13.51 -7.63
C LEU A 42 -10.61 -12.96 -9.03
N VAL A 43 -11.63 -12.42 -9.72
CA VAL A 43 -11.41 -11.72 -11.00
C VAL A 43 -10.54 -10.48 -10.80
N ALA A 44 -10.76 -9.71 -9.75
CA ALA A 44 -9.92 -8.56 -9.41
C ALA A 44 -8.49 -8.95 -9.03
N MET A 45 -8.27 -10.15 -8.49
CA MET A 45 -6.95 -10.73 -8.21
C MET A 45 -6.26 -11.35 -9.45
N GLY A 46 -6.87 -11.22 -10.64
CA GLY A 46 -6.25 -11.63 -11.90
C GLY A 46 -6.50 -13.08 -12.32
N LEU A 47 -7.42 -13.80 -11.66
CA LEU A 47 -7.83 -15.13 -12.13
C LEU A 47 -8.63 -15.04 -13.43
N LYS A 48 -8.57 -16.10 -14.25
CA LYS A 48 -9.22 -16.14 -15.57
C LYS A 48 -10.75 -16.05 -15.42
N PRO A 49 -11.41 -15.01 -15.95
CA PRO A 49 -12.84 -14.79 -15.70
C PRO A 49 -13.75 -15.94 -16.14
N TRP A 50 -13.45 -16.57 -17.28
CA TRP A 50 -14.24 -17.71 -17.78
C TRP A 50 -14.16 -18.92 -16.85
N ALA A 51 -13.02 -19.13 -16.19
CA ALA A 51 -12.80 -20.23 -15.25
C ALA A 51 -13.53 -19.96 -13.93
N CYS A 52 -13.60 -18.70 -13.49
CA CYS A 52 -14.43 -18.30 -12.35
C CYS A 52 -15.91 -18.57 -12.62
N VAL A 53 -16.43 -18.17 -13.78
CA VAL A 53 -17.82 -18.42 -14.18
C VAL A 53 -18.13 -19.91 -14.23
N LEU A 54 -17.25 -20.72 -14.82
CA LEU A 54 -17.42 -22.17 -14.88
C LEU A 54 -17.44 -22.79 -13.48
N SER A 55 -16.48 -22.44 -12.64
CA SER A 55 -16.37 -22.95 -11.27
C SER A 55 -17.61 -22.63 -10.44
N ALA A 56 -18.05 -21.36 -10.45
CA ALA A 56 -19.23 -20.92 -9.74
C ALA A 56 -20.51 -21.61 -10.25
N SER A 57 -20.64 -21.77 -11.57
CA SER A 57 -21.80 -22.43 -12.19
C SER A 57 -21.89 -23.91 -11.79
N LEU A 58 -20.77 -24.62 -11.75
CA LEU A 58 -20.71 -26.02 -11.32
C LEU A 58 -21.06 -26.15 -9.83
N GLY A 59 -20.45 -25.33 -8.98
CA GLY A 59 -20.71 -25.32 -7.54
C GLY A 59 -22.19 -25.04 -7.25
N ASN A 60 -22.71 -23.96 -7.83
CA ASN A 60 -24.11 -23.58 -7.63
C ASN A 60 -25.07 -24.65 -8.16
N THR A 61 -24.79 -25.26 -9.32
CA THR A 61 -25.62 -26.37 -9.84
C THR A 61 -25.67 -27.53 -8.87
N LEU A 62 -24.51 -27.95 -8.34
CA LEU A 62 -24.45 -29.02 -7.35
C LEU A 62 -25.25 -28.65 -6.09
N GLY A 63 -25.16 -27.40 -5.64
CA GLY A 63 -25.99 -26.89 -4.54
C GLY A 63 -27.49 -26.99 -4.82
N GLY A 64 -27.94 -26.60 -6.02
CA GLY A 64 -29.35 -26.72 -6.40
C GLY A 64 -29.84 -28.16 -6.52
N LEU A 65 -28.95 -29.09 -6.90
CA LEU A 65 -29.26 -30.52 -6.88
C LEU A 65 -29.49 -31.03 -5.47
N THR A 66 -28.85 -30.48 -4.44
CA THR A 66 -29.17 -30.84 -3.05
C THR A 66 -30.64 -30.54 -2.72
N CYS A 67 -31.16 -29.38 -3.16
CA CYS A 67 -32.56 -28.99 -3.00
C CYS A 67 -33.51 -29.92 -3.77
N TYR A 68 -33.12 -30.27 -5.01
CA TYR A 68 -33.85 -31.26 -5.82
C TYR A 68 -33.96 -32.62 -5.12
N TRP A 69 -32.85 -33.11 -4.55
CA TRP A 69 -32.83 -34.38 -3.83
C TRP A 69 -33.67 -34.34 -2.55
N LEU A 70 -33.64 -33.23 -1.79
CA LEU A 70 -34.50 -33.03 -0.63
C LEU A 70 -35.99 -33.09 -1.00
N GLY A 71 -36.38 -32.44 -2.09
CA GLY A 71 -37.75 -32.55 -2.63
C GLY A 71 -38.10 -33.98 -3.05
N ARG A 72 -37.16 -34.70 -3.67
CA ARG A 72 -37.37 -36.09 -4.09
C ARG A 72 -37.52 -37.07 -2.92
N LEU A 73 -36.86 -36.79 -1.80
CA LEU A 73 -37.00 -37.54 -0.54
C LEU A 73 -38.33 -37.26 0.17
N GLY A 74 -39.00 -36.16 -0.16
CA GLY A 74 -40.31 -35.79 0.41
C GLY A 74 -40.26 -35.36 1.89
N ARG A 75 -39.10 -34.98 2.41
CA ARG A 75 -38.92 -34.54 3.81
C ARG A 75 -39.29 -33.06 3.97
N THR A 76 -40.58 -32.78 4.00
CA THR A 76 -41.15 -31.42 4.17
C THR A 76 -40.58 -30.69 5.39
N ASP A 77 -40.40 -31.39 6.51
CA ASP A 77 -39.88 -30.82 7.76
C ASP A 77 -38.44 -30.31 7.61
N TRP A 78 -37.63 -30.97 6.79
CA TRP A 78 -36.25 -30.56 6.53
C TRP A 78 -36.18 -29.40 5.55
N ILE A 79 -37.09 -29.37 4.58
CA ILE A 79 -37.20 -28.28 3.60
C ILE A 79 -37.55 -26.98 4.31
N GLU A 80 -38.53 -26.99 5.22
CA GLU A 80 -38.89 -25.79 5.96
C GLU A 80 -37.80 -25.38 6.96
N LYS A 81 -37.27 -26.33 7.74
CA LYS A 81 -36.27 -26.07 8.79
C LYS A 81 -34.95 -25.54 8.22
N TYR A 82 -34.47 -26.13 7.14
CA TYR A 82 -33.15 -25.80 6.60
C TYR A 82 -33.27 -24.77 5.48
N LEU A 83 -34.11 -24.99 4.46
CA LEU A 83 -34.19 -24.08 3.30
C LEU A 83 -35.01 -22.82 3.56
N GLY A 84 -35.75 -22.75 4.68
CA GLY A 84 -36.66 -21.63 4.97
C GLY A 84 -37.81 -21.50 3.96
N VAL A 85 -38.03 -22.53 3.13
CA VAL A 85 -39.08 -22.54 2.11
C VAL A 85 -40.34 -23.11 2.73
N LYS A 86 -41.31 -22.24 3.02
CA LYS A 86 -42.64 -22.65 3.51
C LYS A 86 -43.30 -23.63 2.55
N GLN A 87 -43.99 -24.62 3.11
CA GLN A 87 -44.68 -25.65 2.34
C GLN A 87 -45.65 -25.06 1.29
N GLU A 88 -46.40 -24.02 1.63
CA GLU A 88 -47.31 -23.31 0.72
C GLU A 88 -46.61 -22.82 -0.57
N LYS A 89 -45.35 -22.41 -0.46
CA LYS A 89 -44.55 -21.92 -1.58
C LYS A 89 -44.10 -23.08 -2.48
N VAL A 90 -43.76 -24.22 -1.90
CA VAL A 90 -43.47 -25.46 -2.65
C VAL A 90 -44.72 -25.93 -3.39
N GLU A 91 -45.87 -25.97 -2.73
CA GLU A 91 -47.14 -26.40 -3.33
C GLU A 91 -47.62 -25.46 -4.45
N ARG A 92 -47.46 -24.14 -4.26
CA ARG A 92 -47.70 -23.16 -5.32
C ARG A 92 -46.79 -23.42 -6.51
N MET A 93 -45.52 -23.73 -6.26
CA MET A 93 -44.56 -24.01 -7.32
C MET A 93 -44.86 -25.34 -8.02
N GLN A 94 -45.23 -26.40 -7.29
CA GLN A 94 -45.67 -27.66 -7.89
C GLN A 94 -46.85 -27.44 -8.84
N ARG A 95 -47.89 -26.70 -8.42
CA ARG A 95 -49.03 -26.35 -9.28
C ARG A 95 -48.61 -25.55 -10.52
N PHE A 96 -47.71 -24.58 -10.35
CA PHE A 96 -47.20 -23.79 -11.48
C PHE A 96 -46.38 -24.64 -12.46
N LEU A 97 -45.63 -25.62 -11.97
CA LEU A 97 -44.75 -26.48 -12.76
C LEU A 97 -45.45 -27.68 -13.39
N GLN A 98 -46.70 -27.97 -13.00
CA GLN A 98 -47.50 -29.04 -13.63
C GLN A 98 -47.56 -28.84 -15.15
N GLY A 99 -47.16 -29.88 -15.89
CA GLY A 99 -47.10 -29.86 -17.35
C GLY A 99 -45.91 -29.14 -17.98
N ARG A 100 -45.04 -28.48 -17.19
CA ARG A 100 -43.89 -27.70 -17.71
C ARG A 100 -42.54 -28.43 -17.67
N GLY A 101 -42.45 -29.53 -16.92
CA GLY A 101 -41.35 -30.49 -16.97
C GLY A 101 -40.00 -30.00 -16.42
N ALA A 102 -38.97 -30.83 -16.59
CA ALA A 102 -37.61 -30.64 -16.06
C ALA A 102 -36.89 -29.38 -16.58
N LEU A 103 -37.31 -28.85 -17.74
CA LEU A 103 -36.71 -27.65 -18.33
C LEU A 103 -36.88 -26.41 -17.45
N MET A 104 -37.87 -26.39 -16.56
CA MET A 104 -38.07 -25.28 -15.62
C MET A 104 -36.94 -25.12 -14.61
N ALA A 105 -36.05 -26.12 -14.49
CA ALA A 105 -34.83 -26.01 -13.71
C ALA A 105 -33.91 -24.87 -14.19
N PHE A 106 -34.05 -24.41 -15.44
CA PHE A 106 -33.35 -23.24 -15.97
C PHE A 106 -33.55 -22.02 -15.08
N PHE A 107 -34.75 -21.81 -14.52
CA PHE A 107 -35.04 -20.64 -13.69
C PHE A 107 -34.64 -20.82 -12.22
N ALA A 108 -33.99 -21.93 -11.86
CA ALA A 108 -33.55 -22.20 -10.50
C ALA A 108 -32.42 -21.26 -10.01
N PHE A 109 -31.90 -20.38 -10.88
CA PHE A 109 -30.97 -19.33 -10.50
C PHE A 109 -31.67 -18.08 -9.92
N LEU A 110 -32.99 -17.95 -10.03
CA LEU A 110 -33.68 -16.73 -9.55
C LEU A 110 -33.67 -16.67 -8.01
N PRO A 111 -33.32 -15.52 -7.42
CA PRO A 111 -33.29 -15.39 -5.97
C PRO A 111 -34.68 -15.62 -5.38
N PHE A 112 -34.73 -16.24 -4.20
CA PHE A 112 -35.93 -16.56 -3.42
C PHE A 112 -36.88 -17.58 -4.06
N VAL A 113 -36.86 -17.80 -5.37
CA VAL A 113 -37.79 -18.68 -6.08
C VAL A 113 -37.11 -19.96 -6.54
N GLY A 114 -35.80 -19.89 -6.83
CA GLY A 114 -35.04 -20.97 -7.44
C GLY A 114 -34.98 -22.24 -6.59
N GLU A 115 -34.87 -22.10 -5.28
CA GLU A 115 -34.84 -23.22 -4.33
C GLU A 115 -36.19 -23.96 -4.33
N ALA A 116 -37.30 -23.21 -4.36
CA ALA A 116 -38.64 -23.77 -4.43
C ALA A 116 -38.89 -24.50 -5.76
N ILE A 117 -38.35 -24.01 -6.88
CA ILE A 117 -38.40 -24.68 -8.18
C ILE A 117 -37.64 -26.02 -8.10
N ALA A 118 -36.41 -26.02 -7.60
CA ALA A 118 -35.60 -27.22 -7.48
C ALA A 118 -36.28 -28.28 -6.59
N VAL A 119 -36.78 -27.88 -5.42
CA VAL A 119 -37.52 -28.74 -4.49
C VAL A 119 -38.80 -29.30 -5.14
N ALA A 120 -39.61 -28.45 -5.78
CA ALA A 120 -40.85 -28.88 -6.42
C ALA A 120 -40.60 -29.87 -7.57
N LEU A 121 -39.58 -29.64 -8.40
CA LEU A 121 -39.15 -30.60 -9.44
C LEU A 121 -38.69 -31.93 -8.83
N GLY A 122 -38.07 -31.89 -7.65
CA GLY A 122 -37.71 -33.06 -6.85
C GLY A 122 -38.94 -33.87 -6.44
N PHE A 123 -39.93 -33.23 -5.84
CA PHE A 123 -41.20 -33.87 -5.47
C PHE A 123 -41.91 -34.48 -6.67
N MET A 124 -41.90 -33.78 -7.80
CA MET A 124 -42.50 -34.23 -9.05
C MET A 124 -41.69 -35.32 -9.77
N ARG A 125 -40.53 -35.71 -9.21
CA ARG A 125 -39.62 -36.74 -9.76
C ARG A 125 -39.26 -36.50 -11.22
N SER A 126 -38.99 -35.24 -11.56
CA SER A 126 -38.58 -34.85 -12.91
C SER A 126 -37.32 -35.60 -13.38
N ASN A 127 -37.05 -35.64 -14.69
CA ASN A 127 -35.87 -36.32 -15.22
C ASN A 127 -34.57 -35.66 -14.70
N LEU A 128 -33.74 -36.41 -13.98
CA LEU A 128 -32.53 -35.88 -13.34
C LEU A 128 -31.55 -35.26 -14.34
N THR A 129 -31.28 -35.95 -15.45
CA THR A 129 -30.32 -35.47 -16.45
C THR A 129 -30.77 -34.15 -17.06
N LEU A 130 -32.05 -34.07 -17.44
CA LEU A 130 -32.60 -32.85 -18.03
C LEU A 130 -32.69 -31.71 -17.02
N THR A 131 -33.02 -32.01 -15.76
CA THR A 131 -33.01 -31.04 -14.66
C THR A 131 -31.61 -30.51 -14.40
N THR A 132 -30.59 -31.37 -14.35
CA THR A 132 -29.19 -30.96 -14.14
C THR A 132 -28.68 -30.08 -15.27
N LEU A 133 -28.86 -30.49 -16.53
CA LEU A 133 -28.41 -29.72 -17.69
C LEU A 133 -29.11 -28.36 -17.79
N SER A 134 -30.43 -28.35 -17.59
CA SER A 134 -31.22 -27.12 -17.62
C SER A 134 -30.82 -26.17 -16.48
N MET A 135 -30.64 -26.69 -15.27
CA MET A 135 -30.17 -25.92 -14.11
C MET A 135 -28.78 -25.34 -14.33
N PHE A 136 -27.86 -26.14 -14.87
CA PHE A 136 -26.51 -25.68 -15.20
C PHE A 136 -26.54 -24.55 -16.22
N ALA A 137 -27.32 -24.69 -17.30
CA ALA A 137 -27.45 -23.65 -18.31
C ALA A 137 -27.98 -22.32 -17.73
N GLY A 138 -28.99 -22.38 -16.86
CA GLY A 138 -29.52 -21.20 -16.18
C GLY A 138 -28.52 -20.53 -15.24
N LYS A 139 -27.80 -21.33 -14.45
CA LYS A 139 -26.77 -20.82 -13.52
C LYS A 139 -25.56 -20.26 -14.24
N LEU A 140 -25.15 -20.89 -15.34
CA LEU A 140 -24.13 -20.38 -16.24
C LEU A 140 -24.54 -19.03 -16.82
N ALA A 141 -25.78 -18.91 -17.33
CA ALA A 141 -26.30 -17.64 -17.83
C ALA A 141 -26.29 -16.55 -16.74
N ARG A 142 -26.70 -16.86 -15.50
CA ARG A 142 -26.61 -15.93 -14.36
C ARG A 142 -25.19 -15.42 -14.13
N TYR A 143 -24.20 -16.32 -14.01
CA TYR A 143 -22.81 -15.91 -13.73
C TYR A 143 -22.17 -15.19 -14.92
N VAL A 144 -22.53 -15.53 -16.16
CA VAL A 144 -22.11 -14.77 -17.36
C VAL A 144 -22.69 -13.35 -17.32
N VAL A 145 -23.98 -13.18 -17.04
CA VAL A 145 -24.61 -11.85 -16.93
C VAL A 145 -23.98 -11.05 -15.79
N MET A 146 -23.69 -11.68 -14.65
CA MET A 146 -23.00 -11.04 -13.52
C MET A 146 -21.56 -10.64 -13.86
N LEU A 147 -20.81 -11.50 -14.57
CA LEU A 147 -19.48 -11.15 -15.06
C LEU A 147 -19.56 -9.99 -16.06
N LEU A 148 -20.51 -10.00 -16.99
CA LEU A 148 -20.72 -8.90 -17.93
C LEU A 148 -21.14 -7.61 -17.23
N ALA A 149 -21.94 -7.68 -16.15
CA ALA A 149 -22.27 -6.53 -15.32
C ALA A 149 -21.03 -6.02 -14.57
N LEU A 150 -20.20 -6.91 -14.01
CA LEU A 150 -18.93 -6.56 -13.37
C LEU A 150 -17.96 -5.89 -14.36
N MET A 151 -17.80 -6.46 -15.56
CA MET A 151 -16.98 -5.92 -16.64
C MET A 151 -17.61 -4.66 -17.25
N GLY A 152 -18.93 -4.55 -17.24
CA GLY A 152 -19.71 -3.38 -17.67
C GLY A 152 -19.60 -2.21 -16.70
N VAL A 153 -19.50 -2.46 -15.40
CA VAL A 153 -19.12 -1.47 -14.38
C VAL A 153 -17.66 -1.04 -14.56
N LEU A 154 -16.78 -1.94 -15.03
CA LEU A 154 -15.39 -1.64 -15.38
C LEU A 154 -15.22 -0.90 -16.73
N THR A 155 -16.21 -0.90 -17.62
CA THR A 155 -16.12 -0.28 -18.96
C THR A 155 -17.08 0.90 -19.19
N SER A 156 -18.18 0.99 -18.44
CA SER A 156 -19.21 2.04 -18.55
C SER A 156 -19.06 3.15 -17.50
N CYS A 157 -18.10 3.01 -16.59
CA CYS A 157 -17.49 4.17 -15.97
C CYS A 157 -16.37 4.63 -16.89
N THR A 158 -16.65 5.63 -17.73
CA THR A 158 -15.64 6.66 -18.04
C THR A 158 -15.89 7.81 -17.06
N PRO A 159 -15.34 7.77 -15.84
CA PRO A 159 -15.26 8.97 -15.04
C PRO A 159 -14.20 9.87 -15.66
N LYS A 160 -14.44 11.19 -15.65
CA LYS A 160 -13.35 12.16 -15.72
C LYS A 160 -12.28 11.73 -14.71
N GLY A 161 -11.09 11.42 -15.21
CA GLY A 161 -10.02 10.72 -14.49
C GLY A 161 -9.92 11.13 -13.03
N THR A 162 -10.35 10.25 -12.14
CA THR A 162 -10.03 10.32 -10.72
C THR A 162 -8.56 9.92 -10.54
N LEU A 163 -7.94 10.31 -9.43
CA LEU A 163 -6.58 9.88 -9.07
C LEU A 163 -6.36 8.35 -9.08
N ALA A 164 -7.42 7.55 -9.18
CA ALA A 164 -7.37 6.09 -9.21
C ALA A 164 -6.83 5.51 -10.54
N ASP A 165 -7.04 6.18 -11.68
CA ASP A 165 -6.65 5.69 -13.03
C ASP A 165 -5.28 6.20 -13.52
N LYS A 166 -4.60 7.03 -12.72
CA LYS A 166 -3.30 7.60 -13.09
C LYS A 166 -2.19 6.53 -12.97
N PRO A 167 -1.21 6.49 -13.89
CA PRO A 167 -0.03 5.66 -13.71
C PRO A 167 0.66 5.98 -12.38
N VAL A 168 1.14 4.95 -11.70
CA VAL A 168 1.71 5.07 -10.36
C VAL A 168 3.22 5.17 -10.44
N ILE A 169 3.80 6.11 -9.69
CA ILE A 169 5.22 6.15 -9.36
C ILE A 169 5.32 5.83 -7.87
N THR A 170 6.10 4.81 -7.53
CA THR A 170 6.39 4.51 -6.13
C THR A 170 7.70 5.17 -5.74
N VAL A 171 7.77 5.72 -4.54
CA VAL A 171 8.96 6.32 -3.95
C VAL A 171 9.26 5.66 -2.63
N SER A 172 10.51 5.70 -2.20
CA SER A 172 10.92 5.10 -0.93
C SER A 172 10.38 5.83 0.31
N ILE A 173 10.51 7.16 0.34
CA ILE A 173 10.24 7.99 1.52
C ILE A 173 9.44 9.26 1.17
N GLU A 174 8.78 9.84 2.17
CA GLU A 174 7.87 11.00 2.01
C GLU A 174 8.56 12.28 1.46
N PRO A 175 9.82 12.64 1.79
CA PRO A 175 10.49 13.77 1.14
C PRO A 175 10.63 13.58 -0.38
N VAL A 176 10.93 12.35 -0.83
CA VAL A 176 10.97 12.01 -2.25
C VAL A 176 9.57 12.08 -2.86
N ARG A 177 8.52 11.73 -2.10
CA ARG A 177 7.13 11.88 -2.53
C ARG A 177 6.80 13.34 -2.81
N TYR A 178 7.18 14.25 -1.91
CA TYR A 178 7.02 15.68 -2.09
C TYR A 178 7.69 16.19 -3.36
N PHE A 179 8.97 15.86 -3.57
CA PHE A 179 9.68 16.25 -4.80
C PHE A 179 9.01 15.68 -6.05
N THR A 180 8.58 14.42 -5.98
CA THR A 180 7.96 13.73 -7.12
C THR A 180 6.60 14.33 -7.46
N GLU A 181 5.71 14.55 -6.49
CA GLU A 181 4.40 15.18 -6.70
C GLU A 181 4.53 16.64 -7.17
N ALA A 182 5.52 17.38 -6.64
CA ALA A 182 5.82 18.72 -7.07
C ALA A 182 6.18 18.75 -8.57
N VAL A 183 6.95 17.79 -9.09
CA VAL A 183 7.30 17.72 -10.51
C VAL A 183 6.19 17.07 -11.36
N SER A 184 5.61 15.95 -10.93
CA SER A 184 4.66 15.15 -11.71
C SER A 184 3.28 15.80 -11.85
N GLY A 185 2.88 16.60 -10.85
CA GLY A 185 1.56 17.19 -10.77
C GLY A 185 0.46 16.14 -10.92
N ASP A 186 -0.52 16.43 -11.77
CA ASP A 186 -1.66 15.55 -11.95
C ASP A 186 -1.43 14.39 -12.93
N ARG A 187 -0.22 14.19 -13.45
CA ARG A 187 0.02 13.16 -14.48
C ARG A 187 0.29 11.77 -13.91
N PHE A 188 0.81 11.71 -12.69
CA PHE A 188 1.09 10.46 -11.98
C PHE A 188 0.49 10.48 -10.59
N ARG A 189 0.07 9.31 -10.11
CA ARG A 189 -0.18 9.11 -8.68
C ARG A 189 1.15 8.71 -8.03
N VAL A 190 1.53 9.36 -6.94
CA VAL A 190 2.77 9.02 -6.22
C VAL A 190 2.43 8.24 -4.95
N SER A 191 3.02 7.06 -4.78
CA SER A 191 2.86 6.22 -3.59
C SER A 191 4.17 6.16 -2.81
N CYS A 192 4.13 6.14 -1.49
CA CYS A 192 5.32 6.03 -0.64
C CYS A 192 5.39 4.62 -0.03
N LEU A 193 6.55 3.98 -0.12
CA LEU A 193 6.75 2.63 0.38
C LEU A 193 6.85 2.60 1.91
N VAL A 194 7.70 3.47 2.48
CA VAL A 194 7.83 3.61 3.94
C VAL A 194 6.66 4.47 4.44
N PRO A 195 5.77 3.94 5.29
CA PRO A 195 4.64 4.69 5.82
C PRO A 195 5.10 5.72 6.87
N LYS A 196 4.27 6.74 7.11
CA LYS A 196 4.54 7.76 8.12
C LYS A 196 4.79 7.14 9.50
N GLY A 197 5.88 7.55 10.14
CA GLY A 197 6.30 7.09 11.47
C GLY A 197 7.04 5.74 11.49
N ALA A 198 7.26 5.11 10.33
CA ALA A 198 8.17 3.97 10.23
C ALA A 198 9.59 4.45 9.89
N SER A 199 10.59 3.78 10.46
CA SER A 199 12.00 4.04 10.15
C SER A 199 12.43 3.33 8.87
N PRO A 200 13.03 4.02 7.88
CA PRO A 200 13.56 3.39 6.68
C PRO A 200 14.78 2.50 6.95
N GLU A 201 15.46 2.64 8.10
CA GLU A 201 16.64 1.82 8.41
C GLU A 201 16.28 0.38 8.78
N THR A 202 15.07 0.15 9.29
CA THR A 202 14.60 -1.17 9.75
C THR A 202 13.33 -1.62 9.02
N TYR A 203 12.93 -0.90 7.98
CA TYR A 203 11.66 -1.14 7.31
C TYR A 203 11.64 -2.47 6.56
N ASP A 204 10.57 -3.24 6.76
CA ASP A 204 10.28 -4.46 6.04
C ASP A 204 8.97 -4.30 5.22
N PRO A 205 9.05 -4.15 3.89
CA PRO A 205 7.88 -4.01 3.03
C PRO A 205 6.98 -5.24 3.07
N THR A 206 5.66 -5.01 3.22
CA THR A 206 4.69 -6.12 3.20
C THR A 206 4.56 -6.74 1.80
N PRO A 207 4.14 -8.01 1.67
CA PRO A 207 3.88 -8.63 0.36
C PRO A 207 2.89 -7.83 -0.50
N ARG A 208 1.89 -7.17 0.12
CA ARG A 208 0.96 -6.29 -0.58
C ARG A 208 1.66 -5.08 -1.18
N GLN A 209 2.56 -4.44 -0.45
CA GLN A 209 3.31 -3.29 -0.97
C GLN A 209 4.27 -3.68 -2.09
N LEU A 210 4.86 -4.89 -2.05
CA LEU A 210 5.66 -5.41 -3.15
C LEU A 210 4.81 -5.67 -4.40
N MET A 211 3.56 -6.12 -4.24
CA MET A 211 2.61 -6.24 -5.35
C MET A 211 2.17 -4.87 -5.89
N ASP A 212 1.92 -3.89 -5.02
CA ASP A 212 1.58 -2.53 -5.44
C ASP A 212 2.76 -1.85 -6.17
N LEU A 213 3.99 -2.11 -5.70
CA LEU A 213 5.23 -1.67 -6.33
C LEU A 213 5.39 -2.28 -7.73
N SER A 214 5.12 -3.57 -7.91
CA SER A 214 5.24 -4.23 -9.22
C SER A 214 4.24 -3.70 -10.26
N GLY A 215 3.11 -3.15 -9.81
CA GLY A 215 2.15 -2.43 -10.65
C GLY A 215 2.55 -0.98 -10.99
N SER A 216 3.64 -0.46 -10.43
CA SER A 216 4.12 0.91 -10.69
C SER A 216 4.95 1.01 -11.96
N ARG A 217 4.99 2.19 -12.57
CA ARG A 217 5.85 2.48 -13.74
C ARG A 217 7.31 2.60 -13.37
N ALA A 218 7.58 3.21 -12.22
CA ALA A 218 8.92 3.36 -11.70
C ALA A 218 8.93 3.35 -10.18
N TRP A 219 10.10 2.98 -9.64
CA TRP A 219 10.46 3.14 -8.25
C TRP A 219 11.62 4.14 -8.14
N LEU A 220 11.36 5.28 -7.51
CA LEU A 220 12.36 6.30 -7.22
C LEU A 220 12.91 6.08 -5.81
N ARG A 221 14.17 5.67 -5.73
CA ARG A 221 14.86 5.36 -4.47
C ARG A 221 15.97 6.39 -4.18
N THR A 222 16.38 6.52 -2.92
CA THR A 222 17.51 7.39 -2.56
C THR A 222 18.86 6.72 -2.80
N GLY A 223 18.90 5.39 -2.89
CA GLY A 223 20.03 4.57 -3.34
C GLY A 223 20.73 3.79 -2.22
N HIS A 224 20.77 4.34 -1.01
CA HIS A 224 21.63 3.85 0.08
C HIS A 224 20.92 3.62 1.41
N LEU A 225 19.58 3.77 1.48
CA LEU A 225 18.85 3.43 2.72
C LEU A 225 18.93 1.92 2.97
N GLY A 226 19.02 1.51 4.24
CA GLY A 226 19.16 0.11 4.63
C GLY A 226 18.11 -0.80 3.98
N PHE A 227 16.82 -0.43 4.06
CA PHE A 227 15.76 -1.23 3.44
C PHE A 227 15.86 -1.31 1.91
N GLU A 228 16.32 -0.24 1.25
CA GLU A 228 16.46 -0.24 -0.21
C GLU A 228 17.54 -1.23 -0.66
N LEU A 229 18.65 -1.28 0.08
CA LEU A 229 19.75 -2.20 -0.16
C LEU A 229 19.33 -3.65 0.14
N ALA A 230 18.70 -3.88 1.29
CA ALA A 230 18.24 -5.21 1.72
C ALA A 230 17.20 -5.83 0.78
N TRP A 231 16.36 -5.00 0.14
CA TRP A 231 15.26 -5.47 -0.69
C TRP A 231 15.45 -5.30 -2.19
N ALA A 232 16.52 -4.64 -2.65
CA ALA A 232 16.75 -4.35 -4.07
C ALA A 232 16.58 -5.58 -4.99
N GLU A 233 17.25 -6.68 -4.67
CA GLU A 233 17.23 -7.90 -5.50
C GLU A 233 15.81 -8.51 -5.59
N ARG A 234 15.11 -8.59 -4.45
CA ARG A 234 13.74 -9.12 -4.38
C ARG A 234 12.76 -8.22 -5.12
N MET A 235 12.92 -6.90 -5.03
CA MET A 235 12.05 -5.93 -5.71
C MET A 235 12.22 -5.98 -7.22
N VAL A 236 13.46 -6.08 -7.72
CA VAL A 236 13.75 -6.18 -9.15
C VAL A 236 13.25 -7.52 -9.72
N THR A 237 13.50 -8.63 -9.01
CA THR A 237 13.11 -9.98 -9.48
C THR A 237 11.59 -10.13 -9.62
N ASN A 238 10.82 -9.54 -8.71
CA ASN A 238 9.35 -9.63 -8.71
C ASN A 238 8.66 -8.59 -9.61
N ALA A 239 9.41 -7.66 -10.21
CA ALA A 239 8.86 -6.57 -11.00
C ALA A 239 9.71 -6.27 -12.25
N PRO A 240 9.76 -7.17 -13.25
CA PRO A 240 10.66 -7.03 -14.40
C PRO A 240 10.38 -5.82 -15.30
N ASN A 241 9.17 -5.25 -15.24
CA ASN A 241 8.76 -4.08 -16.00
C ASN A 241 8.91 -2.77 -15.21
N LEU A 242 9.37 -2.83 -13.95
CA LEU A 242 9.53 -1.68 -13.08
C LEU A 242 10.85 -0.98 -13.41
N GLN A 243 10.79 0.30 -13.76
CA GLN A 243 12.00 1.11 -13.88
C GLN A 243 12.48 1.52 -12.48
N VAL A 244 13.61 0.96 -12.04
CA VAL A 244 14.26 1.40 -10.79
C VAL A 244 15.17 2.58 -11.09
N VAL A 245 15.01 3.66 -10.34
CA VAL A 245 15.76 4.90 -10.53
C VAL A 245 16.43 5.32 -9.24
N ASP A 246 17.75 5.46 -9.31
CA ASP A 246 18.57 5.90 -8.19
C ASP A 246 18.74 7.42 -8.20
N LEU A 247 18.17 8.09 -7.19
CA LEU A 247 18.25 9.55 -7.06
C LEU A 247 19.59 10.02 -6.48
N SER A 248 20.48 9.12 -6.03
CA SER A 248 21.83 9.47 -5.60
C SER A 248 22.82 9.68 -6.74
N GLU A 249 22.48 9.27 -7.97
CA GLU A 249 23.37 9.41 -9.11
C GLU A 249 23.79 10.88 -9.31
N GLY A 250 25.10 11.13 -9.35
CA GLY A 250 25.66 12.49 -9.52
C GLY A 250 25.73 13.34 -8.24
N ILE A 251 25.22 12.84 -7.11
CA ILE A 251 25.39 13.48 -5.81
C ILE A 251 26.80 13.21 -5.28
N ASP A 252 27.42 14.24 -4.71
CA ASP A 252 28.65 14.10 -3.94
C ASP A 252 28.31 13.49 -2.56
N LEU A 253 28.48 12.18 -2.48
CA LEU A 253 28.08 11.36 -1.33
C LEU A 253 29.07 11.49 -0.17
N ILE A 254 28.54 11.69 1.04
CA ILE A 254 29.32 11.55 2.27
C ILE A 254 29.55 10.05 2.51
N ARG A 255 30.82 9.67 2.69
CA ARG A 255 31.24 8.29 2.95
C ARG A 255 31.83 8.19 4.34
N ASP A 256 31.59 7.08 5.01
CA ASP A 256 32.16 6.81 6.32
C ASP A 256 33.69 6.73 6.19
N THR A 257 34.41 7.67 6.79
CA THR A 257 35.86 7.55 6.93
C THR A 257 36.18 6.51 8.00
N LEU A 258 37.02 5.52 7.66
CA LEU A 258 37.54 4.44 8.51
C LEU A 258 38.44 4.91 9.68
N THR A 259 38.17 6.08 10.27
CA THR A 259 38.91 6.58 11.43
C THR A 259 38.35 5.96 12.70
N ALA A 260 39.17 5.12 13.33
CA ALA A 260 38.89 4.41 14.58
C ALA A 260 38.38 5.34 15.69
N GLY A 261 37.10 5.20 16.02
CA GLY A 261 36.41 5.86 17.13
C GLY A 261 34.92 5.80 16.86
N HIS A 262 34.13 5.37 17.87
CA HIS A 262 32.66 5.16 17.86
C HIS A 262 31.89 5.93 16.77
N GLY A 263 31.95 5.41 15.54
CA GLY A 263 31.33 5.99 14.36
C GLY A 263 30.01 5.30 14.06
N HIS A 264 29.07 6.05 13.50
CA HIS A 264 27.90 5.45 12.90
C HIS A 264 28.33 4.83 11.59
N HIS A 265 28.03 3.56 11.41
CA HIS A 265 28.22 2.87 10.15
C HIS A 265 26.85 2.64 9.53
N HIS A 266 26.66 3.20 8.34
CA HIS A 266 25.50 2.89 7.51
C HIS A 266 25.77 1.62 6.71
N GLU A 267 24.73 0.86 6.38
CA GLU A 267 24.88 -0.26 5.46
C GLU A 267 25.44 0.26 4.12
N GLY A 268 26.59 -0.27 3.70
CA GLY A 268 27.29 0.18 2.49
C GLY A 268 28.26 1.36 2.67
N GLY A 269 28.42 1.88 3.89
CA GLY A 269 29.43 2.91 4.22
C GLY A 269 29.19 4.28 3.57
N VAL A 270 27.94 4.55 3.18
CA VAL A 270 27.48 5.80 2.58
C VAL A 270 26.37 6.37 3.44
N GLU A 271 26.45 7.67 3.74
CA GLU A 271 25.39 8.40 4.43
C GLU A 271 24.15 8.53 3.53
N PRO A 272 23.01 7.90 3.87
CA PRO A 272 21.87 7.79 2.95
C PRO A 272 20.92 9.00 2.99
N HIS A 273 21.08 9.92 3.94
CA HIS A 273 20.15 11.04 4.16
C HIS A 273 20.30 12.21 3.17
N ILE A 274 20.48 11.89 1.88
CA ILE A 274 20.82 12.82 0.79
C ILE A 274 19.82 13.96 0.62
N TRP A 275 18.55 13.76 0.98
CA TRP A 275 17.49 14.75 0.82
C TRP A 275 17.62 15.92 1.80
N SER A 276 18.39 15.79 2.89
CA SER A 276 18.60 16.86 3.87
C SER A 276 19.44 18.04 3.33
N SER A 277 19.98 17.94 2.12
CA SER A 277 20.72 19.00 1.43
C SER A 277 19.89 19.65 0.33
N ALA A 278 19.88 20.98 0.28
CA ALA A 278 19.20 21.71 -0.79
C ALA A 278 19.86 21.55 -2.17
N PRO A 279 21.21 21.62 -2.31
CA PRO A 279 21.91 21.21 -3.53
C PRO A 279 21.53 19.79 -4.01
N ASN A 280 21.51 18.81 -3.10
CA ASN A 280 21.13 17.45 -3.42
C ASN A 280 19.66 17.34 -3.84
N ALA A 281 18.74 17.96 -3.08
CA ALA A 281 17.32 18.00 -3.41
C ALA A 281 17.07 18.60 -4.80
N ARG A 282 17.85 19.61 -5.21
CA ARG A 282 17.80 20.16 -6.58
C ARG A 282 18.24 19.14 -7.62
N GLN A 283 19.31 18.38 -7.37
CA GLN A 283 19.72 17.30 -8.29
C GLN A 283 18.66 16.19 -8.37
N MET A 284 18.09 15.78 -7.23
CA MET A 284 16.99 14.82 -7.18
C MET A 284 15.79 15.31 -7.99
N ALA A 285 15.39 16.58 -7.87
CA ALA A 285 14.32 17.17 -8.68
C ALA A 285 14.58 17.11 -10.19
N LEU A 286 15.83 17.34 -10.62
CA LEU A 286 16.24 17.22 -12.02
C LEU A 286 16.25 15.77 -12.51
N HIS A 287 16.61 14.81 -11.64
CA HIS A 287 16.55 13.38 -11.95
C HIS A 287 15.10 12.93 -12.11
N ILE A 288 14.24 13.31 -11.17
CA ILE A 288 12.80 13.07 -11.23
C ILE A 288 12.20 13.61 -12.53
N ALA A 289 12.48 14.87 -12.90
CA ALA A 289 11.95 15.46 -14.12
C ALA A 289 12.39 14.72 -15.40
N ARG A 290 13.66 14.28 -15.44
CA ARG A 290 14.18 13.45 -16.54
C ARG A 290 13.47 12.10 -16.61
N THR A 291 13.33 11.41 -15.49
CA THR A 291 12.62 10.13 -15.41
C THR A 291 11.16 10.26 -15.84
N LEU A 292 10.44 11.26 -15.33
CA LEU A 292 9.04 11.46 -15.68
C LEU A 292 8.87 11.78 -17.18
N THR A 293 9.82 12.51 -17.77
CA THR A 293 9.85 12.78 -19.23
C THR A 293 10.07 11.50 -20.03
N GLN A 294 10.91 10.59 -19.56
CA GLN A 294 11.11 9.28 -20.22
C GLN A 294 9.85 8.42 -20.15
N LEU A 295 9.14 8.44 -19.02
CA LEU A 295 7.92 7.67 -18.80
C LEU A 295 6.69 8.23 -19.52
N ASP A 296 6.64 9.56 -19.68
CA ASP A 296 5.55 10.27 -20.36
C ASP A 296 6.08 11.48 -21.17
N PRO A 297 6.59 11.24 -22.39
CA PRO A 297 7.16 12.30 -23.23
C PRO A 297 6.20 13.44 -23.55
N ALA A 298 4.88 13.18 -23.58
CA ALA A 298 3.87 14.21 -23.79
C ALA A 298 3.78 15.23 -22.63
N GLY A 299 4.28 14.86 -21.44
CA GLY A 299 4.33 15.71 -20.25
C GLY A 299 5.59 16.57 -20.12
N GLU A 300 6.57 16.46 -21.03
CA GLU A 300 7.91 17.07 -20.89
C GLU A 300 7.87 18.55 -20.51
N ALA A 301 7.10 19.37 -21.23
CA ALA A 301 7.02 20.81 -20.97
C ALA A 301 6.47 21.12 -19.57
N ILE A 302 5.51 20.31 -19.09
CA ILE A 302 4.91 20.44 -17.76
C ILE A 302 5.95 20.05 -16.70
N PHE A 303 6.63 18.90 -16.87
CA PHE A 303 7.64 18.45 -15.91
C PHE A 303 8.80 19.45 -15.80
N ARG A 304 9.24 20.03 -16.92
CA ARG A 304 10.26 21.09 -16.92
C ARG A 304 9.80 22.30 -16.14
N GLN A 305 8.63 22.87 -16.46
CA GLN A 305 8.09 24.05 -15.77
C GLN A 305 7.91 23.82 -14.25
N ARG A 306 7.43 22.63 -13.88
CA ARG A 306 7.21 22.26 -12.48
C ARG A 306 8.53 22.00 -11.75
N CYS A 307 9.50 21.37 -12.40
CA CYS A 307 10.86 21.22 -11.89
C CYS A 307 11.52 22.57 -11.63
N ASP A 308 11.40 23.53 -12.56
CA ASP A 308 11.91 24.90 -12.37
C ASP A 308 11.25 25.57 -11.16
N SER A 309 9.95 25.34 -10.97
CA SER A 309 9.19 25.90 -9.84
C SER A 309 9.63 25.29 -8.51
N LEU A 310 9.82 23.96 -8.46
CA LEU A 310 10.37 23.27 -7.30
C LEU A 310 11.81 23.72 -7.01
N CYS A 311 12.65 23.89 -8.03
CA CYS A 311 14.02 24.41 -7.86
C CYS A 311 14.04 25.81 -7.23
N ARG A 312 13.07 26.69 -7.57
CA ARG A 312 12.94 27.99 -6.90
C ARG A 312 12.53 27.86 -5.44
N VAL A 313 11.64 26.92 -5.11
CA VAL A 313 11.26 26.63 -3.71
C VAL A 313 12.48 26.13 -2.93
N ILE A 314 13.23 25.18 -3.47
CA ILE A 314 14.46 24.64 -2.85
C ILE A 314 15.49 25.76 -2.65
N GLY A 315 15.73 26.59 -3.68
CA GLY A 315 16.68 27.71 -3.59
C GLY A 315 16.25 28.78 -2.57
N ARG A 316 14.95 29.03 -2.43
CA ARG A 316 14.41 29.92 -1.39
C ARG A 316 14.63 29.33 0.01
N THR A 317 14.34 28.04 0.19
CA THR A 317 14.58 27.34 1.46
C THR A 317 16.05 27.41 1.85
N ASP A 318 16.97 27.11 0.92
CA ASP A 318 18.42 27.23 1.15
C ASP A 318 18.80 28.66 1.58
N SER A 319 18.29 29.68 0.88
CA SER A 319 18.56 31.08 1.19
C SER A 319 18.08 31.47 2.59
N VAL A 320 16.90 31.00 2.99
CA VAL A 320 16.35 31.23 4.34
C VAL A 320 17.23 30.56 5.40
N CYS A 321 17.59 29.28 5.19
CA CYS A 321 18.46 28.55 6.11
C CYS A 321 19.83 29.23 6.24
N ARG A 322 20.47 29.64 5.13
CA ARG A 322 21.74 30.39 5.16
C ARG A 322 21.60 31.71 5.92
N ALA A 323 20.53 32.46 5.70
CA ALA A 323 20.31 33.74 6.37
C ALA A 323 20.14 33.57 7.88
N LEU A 324 19.37 32.55 8.32
CA LEU A 324 19.18 32.22 9.73
C LEU A 324 20.50 31.81 10.38
N LEU A 325 21.22 30.88 9.75
CA LEU A 325 22.46 30.32 10.28
C LEU A 325 23.66 31.27 10.15
N SER A 326 23.54 32.39 9.42
CA SER A 326 24.59 33.43 9.37
C SER A 326 24.43 34.48 10.47
N ARG A 327 23.35 34.45 11.26
CA ARG A 327 23.13 35.41 12.34
C ARG A 327 24.21 35.28 13.43
N PRO A 328 24.67 36.40 14.01
CA PRO A 328 25.54 36.35 15.18
C PRO A 328 24.89 35.53 16.30
N GLY A 329 25.64 34.59 16.86
CA GLY A 329 25.15 33.70 17.92
C GLY A 329 24.31 32.51 17.45
N ALA A 330 24.19 32.27 16.14
CA ALA A 330 23.64 31.01 15.63
C ALA A 330 24.60 29.84 15.92
N ASP A 331 24.04 28.67 16.27
CA ASP A 331 24.82 27.48 16.63
C ASP A 331 25.80 27.08 15.52
N ARG A 332 26.95 26.50 15.94
CA ARG A 332 27.93 25.86 15.04
C ARG A 332 27.91 24.33 15.16
N ALA A 333 27.30 23.81 16.21
CA ALA A 333 27.20 22.39 16.50
C ALA A 333 25.81 22.08 17.07
N PHE A 334 25.31 20.89 16.78
CA PHE A 334 24.04 20.40 17.34
C PHE A 334 24.12 18.92 17.65
N MET A 335 23.35 18.50 18.64
CA MET A 335 23.13 17.09 18.90
C MET A 335 21.88 16.62 18.14
N ILE A 336 21.88 15.37 17.72
CA ILE A 336 20.70 14.73 17.10
C ILE A 336 20.64 13.28 17.53
N TYR A 337 19.45 12.71 17.73
CA TYR A 337 19.35 11.31 18.15
C TYR A 337 19.98 10.38 17.10
N HIS A 338 19.37 10.31 15.91
CA HIS A 338 19.88 9.58 14.76
C HIS A 338 20.50 10.55 13.72
N PRO A 339 21.65 10.25 13.09
CA PRO A 339 22.41 11.19 12.23
C PRO A 339 21.76 11.57 10.87
N ALA A 340 20.48 11.92 10.81
CA ALA A 340 19.74 12.19 9.57
C ALA A 340 20.00 13.56 8.90
N LEU A 341 20.89 14.39 9.45
CA LEU A 341 21.15 15.76 8.97
C LEU A 341 22.60 15.98 8.54
N SER A 342 23.34 14.92 8.24
CA SER A 342 24.76 14.98 7.86
C SER A 342 25.01 15.89 6.64
N TYR A 343 24.18 15.82 5.60
CA TYR A 343 24.32 16.69 4.42
C TYR A 343 23.88 18.13 4.70
N PHE A 344 22.85 18.34 5.51
CA PHE A 344 22.50 19.68 6.02
C PHE A 344 23.69 20.28 6.75
N ALA A 345 24.30 19.54 7.67
CA ALA A 345 25.44 19.99 8.45
C ALA A 345 26.63 20.37 7.55
N ARG A 346 26.93 19.55 6.54
CA ARG A 346 27.96 19.85 5.53
C ARG A 346 27.70 21.18 4.82
N ASP A 347 26.49 21.39 4.31
CA ASP A 347 26.16 22.50 3.42
C ASP A 347 26.09 23.87 4.13
N TYR A 348 25.88 23.86 5.45
CA TYR A 348 25.82 25.06 6.29
C TYR A 348 27.00 25.21 7.26
N GLY A 349 28.01 24.33 7.17
CA GLY A 349 29.22 24.41 8.01
C GLY A 349 28.96 24.15 9.49
N LEU A 350 28.08 23.20 9.79
CA LEU A 350 27.71 22.80 11.14
C LEU A 350 28.38 21.47 11.51
N ARG A 351 28.56 21.25 12.81
CA ARG A 351 28.99 19.97 13.37
C ARG A 351 27.79 19.19 13.91
N GLN A 352 27.50 18.04 13.32
CA GLN A 352 26.51 17.09 13.84
C GLN A 352 27.16 16.19 14.89
N ILE A 353 26.50 16.04 16.04
CA ILE A 353 26.88 15.14 17.13
C ILE A 353 25.74 14.13 17.35
N PRO A 354 25.86 12.90 16.84
CA PRO A 354 24.79 11.92 17.01
C PRO A 354 24.80 11.29 18.41
N VAL A 355 23.61 10.98 18.94
CA VAL A 355 23.43 10.41 20.29
C VAL A 355 23.46 8.89 20.26
N GLU A 356 22.71 8.27 19.35
CA GLU A 356 22.82 6.82 19.16
C GLU A 356 24.22 6.48 18.60
N ALA A 357 24.53 5.20 18.38
CA ALA A 357 25.70 4.80 17.60
C ALA A 357 25.37 3.56 16.77
N GLY A 358 25.27 3.71 15.44
CA GLY A 358 24.92 2.63 14.52
C GLY A 358 23.59 1.93 14.84
N GLY A 359 22.53 2.71 15.11
CA GLY A 359 21.20 2.18 15.43
C GLY A 359 21.06 1.52 16.81
N LYS A 360 22.06 1.66 17.69
CA LYS A 360 22.05 1.09 19.05
C LYS A 360 21.88 2.18 20.11
N GLU A 361 21.20 1.82 21.19
CA GLU A 361 21.07 2.68 22.37
C GLU A 361 22.46 3.03 22.95
N PRO A 362 22.65 4.28 23.41
CA PRO A 362 23.91 4.74 23.94
C PRO A 362 24.26 4.07 25.28
N SER A 363 25.52 3.66 25.46
CA SER A 363 26.01 3.17 26.76
C SER A 363 26.17 4.32 27.78
N PRO A 364 26.16 4.05 29.10
CA PRO A 364 26.39 5.09 30.11
C PRO A 364 27.72 5.83 29.95
N ALA A 365 28.78 5.14 29.53
CA ALA A 365 30.08 5.77 29.25
C ALA A 365 30.00 6.72 28.05
N TRP A 366 29.29 6.32 27.00
CA TRP A 366 29.06 7.16 25.82
C TRP A 366 28.17 8.36 26.14
N LEU A 367 27.10 8.20 26.93
CA LEU A 367 26.28 9.32 27.41
C LEU A 367 27.11 10.35 28.17
N LYS A 368 28.05 9.90 29.01
CA LYS A 368 28.98 10.78 29.71
C LYS A 368 29.85 11.57 28.74
N GLU A 369 30.44 10.90 27.74
CA GLU A 369 31.25 11.56 26.71
C GLU A 369 30.42 12.57 25.90
N LEU A 370 29.19 12.22 25.53
CA LEU A 370 28.27 13.13 24.85
C LEU A 370 27.97 14.39 25.68
N MET A 371 27.76 14.26 26.99
CA MET A 371 27.56 15.41 27.87
C MET A 371 28.80 16.29 27.99
N GLU A 372 30.00 15.68 28.02
CA GLU A 372 31.26 16.42 28.03
C GLU A 372 31.47 17.18 26.70
N ARG A 373 31.21 16.53 25.56
CA ARG A 373 31.26 17.15 24.23
C ARG A 373 30.23 18.26 24.07
N CYS A 374 29.02 18.05 24.56
CA CYS A 374 27.95 19.05 24.56
C CYS A 374 28.41 20.34 25.24
N ARG A 375 29.05 20.24 26.40
CA ARG A 375 29.57 21.41 27.13
C ARG A 375 30.79 22.03 26.43
N ALA A 376 31.71 21.21 25.94
CA ALA A 376 32.93 21.67 25.27
C ALA A 376 32.64 22.40 23.95
N GLU A 377 31.70 21.88 23.15
CA GLU A 377 31.28 22.46 21.87
C GLU A 377 30.17 23.51 22.04
N GLN A 378 29.77 23.82 23.29
CA GLN A 378 28.71 24.79 23.64
C GLN A 378 27.40 24.55 22.87
N VAL A 379 27.03 23.28 22.70
CA VAL A 379 25.80 22.90 22.02
C VAL A 379 24.61 23.37 22.84
N ARG A 380 23.59 23.93 22.18
CA ARG A 380 22.36 24.42 22.83
C ARG A 380 21.11 23.62 22.46
N VAL A 381 21.18 22.83 21.39
CA VAL A 381 20.04 22.12 20.81
C VAL A 381 20.36 20.64 20.64
N ILE A 382 19.43 19.81 21.08
CA ILE A 382 19.37 18.39 20.74
C ILE A 382 18.09 18.10 19.95
N PHE A 383 18.25 17.57 18.75
CA PHE A 383 17.16 17.19 17.87
C PHE A 383 16.73 15.75 18.11
N VAL A 384 15.42 15.50 18.13
CA VAL A 384 14.84 14.15 18.25
C VAL A 384 13.82 13.91 17.16
N GLN A 385 13.89 12.73 16.55
CA GLN A 385 12.98 12.29 15.49
C GLN A 385 11.85 11.41 16.05
N PRO A 386 10.65 11.40 15.42
CA PRO A 386 9.49 10.68 15.94
C PRO A 386 9.66 9.16 15.98
N GLU A 387 10.60 8.60 15.21
CA GLU A 387 10.90 7.17 15.19
C GLU A 387 11.68 6.70 16.44
N PHE A 388 12.19 7.60 17.29
CA PHE A 388 13.11 7.27 18.38
C PHE A 388 12.61 7.73 19.76
N ASP A 389 13.09 7.03 20.78
CA ASP A 389 12.75 7.29 22.18
C ASP A 389 13.48 8.54 22.72
N ARG A 390 12.74 9.42 23.38
CA ARG A 390 13.23 10.72 23.85
C ARG A 390 14.01 10.68 25.17
N ARG A 391 13.99 9.57 25.92
CA ARG A 391 14.54 9.47 27.29
C ARG A 391 16.01 9.88 27.37
N HIS A 392 16.84 9.42 26.44
CA HIS A 392 18.27 9.77 26.44
C HIS A 392 18.51 11.25 26.12
N ALA A 393 17.71 11.83 25.21
CA ALA A 393 17.81 13.24 24.90
C ALA A 393 17.38 14.13 26.09
N GLU A 394 16.34 13.72 26.81
CA GLU A 394 15.87 14.40 28.02
C GLU A 394 16.87 14.30 29.18
N LEU A 395 17.53 13.15 29.33
CA LEU A 395 18.62 12.98 30.30
C LEU A 395 19.77 13.95 30.01
N ILE A 396 20.23 14.00 28.75
CA ILE A 396 21.29 14.93 28.34
C ILE A 396 20.85 16.38 28.57
N ALA A 397 19.62 16.74 28.20
CA ALA A 397 19.06 18.07 28.43
C ALA A 397 19.03 18.47 29.90
N THR A 398 18.65 17.55 30.79
CA THR A 398 18.61 17.79 32.24
C THR A 398 20.00 18.09 32.80
N GLU A 399 21.03 17.39 32.31
CA GLU A 399 22.41 17.50 32.83
C GLU A 399 23.25 18.62 32.18
N THR A 400 22.84 19.13 31.02
CA THR A 400 23.62 20.09 30.23
C THR A 400 22.88 21.40 29.99
N GLY A 401 21.56 21.44 30.19
CA GLY A 401 20.72 22.61 29.92
C GLY A 401 20.38 22.80 28.43
N VAL A 402 20.70 21.85 27.56
CA VAL A 402 20.30 21.93 26.14
C VAL A 402 18.80 21.80 25.96
N ARG A 403 18.28 22.45 24.93
CA ARG A 403 16.87 22.38 24.57
C ARG A 403 16.63 21.19 23.64
N VAL A 404 15.68 20.34 24.02
CA VAL A 404 15.17 19.27 23.15
C VAL A 404 14.20 19.86 22.13
N VAL A 405 14.41 19.54 20.85
CA VAL A 405 13.57 20.01 19.75
C VAL A 405 13.17 18.83 18.89
N ASP A 406 11.86 18.59 18.78
CA ASP A 406 11.33 17.54 17.92
C ASP A 406 11.43 17.98 16.45
N ILE A 407 12.00 17.15 15.59
CA ILE A 407 12.11 17.34 14.13
C ILE A 407 11.64 16.08 13.41
N ASN A 408 11.26 16.19 12.14
CA ASN A 408 10.93 15.04 11.31
C ASN A 408 11.59 15.17 9.93
N PRO A 409 12.87 14.78 9.78
CA PRO A 409 13.55 14.77 8.48
C PRO A 409 12.85 13.94 7.39
N LEU A 410 11.93 13.04 7.78
CA LEU A 410 11.09 12.24 6.88
C LEU A 410 9.73 12.90 6.61
N ALA A 411 9.50 14.14 7.02
CA ALA A 411 8.26 14.85 6.74
C ALA A 411 8.09 15.09 5.24
N TYR A 412 6.83 15.03 4.79
CA TYR A 412 6.46 15.39 3.42
C TYR A 412 6.79 16.86 3.12
N ASP A 413 6.47 17.78 4.03
CA ASP A 413 6.76 19.22 3.84
C ASP A 413 8.25 19.52 4.10
N TRP A 414 9.07 19.15 3.12
CA TRP A 414 10.52 19.32 3.18
C TRP A 414 10.98 20.77 3.43
N PRO A 415 10.43 21.81 2.75
CA PRO A 415 10.79 23.19 3.03
C PRO A 415 10.55 23.61 4.48
N ALA A 416 9.40 23.27 5.04
CA ALA A 416 9.06 23.63 6.41
C ALA A 416 10.01 22.97 7.40
N GLU A 417 10.35 21.70 7.18
CA GLU A 417 11.25 20.98 8.08
C GLU A 417 12.68 21.54 8.06
N MET A 418 13.23 21.81 6.87
CA MET A 418 14.58 22.38 6.76
C MET A 418 14.67 23.77 7.41
N GLN A 419 13.62 24.58 7.26
CA GLN A 419 13.54 25.90 7.90
C GLN A 419 13.42 25.77 9.42
N LYS A 420 12.60 24.84 9.92
CA LYS A 420 12.45 24.56 11.35
C LYS A 420 13.78 24.15 12.00
N VAL A 421 14.59 23.32 11.33
CA VAL A 421 15.95 22.97 11.80
C VAL A 421 16.81 24.24 11.89
N ALA A 422 16.85 25.06 10.85
CA ALA A 422 17.64 26.29 10.83
C ALA A 422 17.18 27.30 11.89
N GLU A 423 15.88 27.47 12.08
CA GLU A 423 15.28 28.35 13.08
C GLU A 423 15.64 27.90 14.51
N ALA A 424 15.59 26.61 14.78
CA ALA A 424 15.95 26.06 16.07
C ALA A 424 17.41 26.37 16.44
N LEU A 425 18.33 26.34 15.48
CA LEU A 425 19.76 26.65 15.63
C LEU A 425 20.09 28.14 15.62
N ALA A 426 19.18 28.97 15.09
CA ALA A 426 19.33 30.42 15.06
C ALA A 426 18.66 31.13 16.25
N SER A 427 17.83 30.42 17.01
CA SER A 427 17.12 30.97 18.17
C SER A 427 18.07 31.06 19.36
N LEU A 428 18.15 32.26 19.95
CA LEU A 428 18.96 32.57 21.14
C LEU A 428 18.36 32.00 22.42
#